data_AF-A0A974PET7-F1
#
_entry.id   AF-A0A974PET7-F1
#
_cell.length_a   1.000
_cell.length_b   1.000
_cell.length_c   1.000
_cell.angle_alpha   90.00
_cell.angle_beta   90.00
_cell.angle_gamma   90.00
#
_symmetry.space_group_name_H-M   'P 1'
#
loop_
_entity.id
_entity.type
_entity.pdbx_description
1 polymer ?
#
loop_
_entity_poly.entity_id
_entity_poly.type
_entity_poly.pdbx_seq_one_letter_code
_entity_poly.pdbx_strand_id
1 'polypeptide(L)'
;MKKDKLDVPSTDTISEHSRFWIGVVSASHVKRGILGGFAQLNHGKAAPLQRMSRGDWLIYYSPRTDLAKGAPLQAFTAIGQIADNNVYTYQMSESFVPFRRNISYIPCREVKIADLLDQLSITRGNPNWGYSFRYGHFEIGREDFLTITGSMLGTTEGLQLSSASMFGIKETVSSIQQY
;
A
#
# COMPACT_ATOMS: atom_id res chain seq x y z
N MET A 1 -14.07 17.36 -19.64
CA MET A 1 -13.92 16.23 -18.69
C MET A 1 -12.96 16.65 -17.59
N LYS A 2 -13.47 16.81 -16.38
CA LYS A 2 -12.65 17.13 -15.19
C LYS A 2 -11.78 15.91 -14.90
N LYS A 3 -10.47 16.10 -14.77
CA LYS A 3 -9.56 15.07 -14.25
C LYS A 3 -9.82 15.01 -12.76
N ASP A 4 -10.53 13.98 -12.31
CA ASP A 4 -10.67 13.71 -10.89
C ASP A 4 -9.27 13.42 -10.33
N LYS A 5 -8.83 14.31 -9.46
CA LYS A 5 -7.59 14.18 -8.69
C LYS A 5 -7.79 12.94 -7.83
N LEU A 6 -7.00 11.89 -8.06
CA LEU A 6 -6.96 10.73 -7.17
C LEU A 6 -6.51 11.26 -5.80
N ASP A 7 -7.43 11.29 -4.83
CA ASP A 7 -7.12 11.63 -3.44
C ASP A 7 -6.15 10.58 -2.91
N VAL A 8 -4.87 10.94 -2.88
CA VAL A 8 -3.92 10.33 -1.96
C VAL A 8 -4.50 10.62 -0.57
N PRO A 9 -4.74 9.63 0.29
CA PRO A 9 -5.17 9.92 1.66
C PRO A 9 -4.08 10.79 2.29
N SER A 10 -4.38 12.08 2.48
CA SER A 10 -3.55 12.95 3.28
C SER A 10 -3.50 12.38 4.69
N THR A 11 -2.41 12.60 5.40
CA THR A 11 -2.21 12.18 6.80
C THR A 11 -3.39 12.59 7.70
N ASP A 12 -4.14 13.63 7.32
CA ASP A 12 -5.36 14.11 7.99
C ASP A 12 -6.58 13.18 7.87
N THR A 13 -6.53 12.16 7.00
CA THR A 13 -7.65 11.25 6.72
C THR A 13 -7.59 9.95 7.53
N ILE A 14 -6.47 9.68 8.21
CA ILE A 14 -6.29 8.45 9.01
C ILE A 14 -6.78 8.71 10.43
N SER A 15 -7.93 8.14 10.79
CA SER A 15 -8.49 8.22 12.15
C SER A 15 -7.46 7.86 13.21
N GLU A 16 -7.48 8.57 14.34
CA GLU A 16 -6.60 8.32 15.49
C GLU A 16 -6.74 6.87 16.00
N HIS A 17 -7.94 6.29 15.89
CA HIS A 17 -8.26 4.95 16.36
C HIS A 17 -8.02 3.83 15.34
N SER A 18 -7.63 4.15 14.11
CA SER A 18 -7.34 3.14 13.09
C SER A 18 -6.18 2.24 13.53
N ARG A 19 -6.35 0.93 13.35
CA ARG A 19 -5.28 -0.06 13.47
C ARG A 19 -4.72 -0.40 12.09
N PHE A 20 -3.46 -0.85 12.06
CA PHE A 20 -2.73 -1.09 10.82
C PHE A 20 -2.25 -2.54 10.77
N TRP A 21 -2.54 -3.22 9.67
CA TRP A 21 -2.35 -4.66 9.55
C TRP A 21 -1.49 -5.01 8.34
N ILE A 22 -0.64 -6.03 8.49
CA ILE A 22 0.04 -6.70 7.39
C ILE A 22 -0.67 -8.03 7.13
N GLY A 23 -1.06 -8.27 5.88
CA GLY A 23 -1.49 -9.57 5.36
C GLY A 23 -0.40 -10.19 4.48
N VAL A 24 -0.02 -11.43 4.75
CA VAL A 24 1.03 -12.13 3.99
C VAL A 24 0.39 -13.11 3.00
N VAL A 25 0.38 -12.71 1.72
CA VAL A 25 -0.36 -13.41 0.66
C VAL A 25 0.40 -13.31 -0.66
N SER A 26 0.40 -14.36 -1.49
CA SER A 26 1.05 -14.32 -2.82
C SER A 26 0.45 -13.23 -3.72
N ALA A 27 1.27 -12.58 -4.55
CA ALA A 27 0.81 -11.45 -5.35
C ALA A 27 -0.39 -11.77 -6.25
N SER A 28 -0.42 -12.98 -6.83
CA SER A 28 -1.56 -13.40 -7.66
C SER A 28 -2.86 -13.57 -6.88
N HIS A 29 -2.81 -13.95 -5.60
CA HIS A 29 -3.97 -13.97 -4.71
C HIS A 29 -4.39 -12.55 -4.33
N VAL A 30 -3.43 -11.67 -4.02
CA VAL A 30 -3.69 -10.26 -3.75
C VAL A 30 -4.41 -9.61 -4.93
N LYS A 31 -3.95 -9.85 -6.17
CA LYS A 31 -4.59 -9.34 -7.39
C LYS A 31 -6.05 -9.76 -7.52
N ARG A 32 -6.38 -11.01 -7.15
CA ARG A 32 -7.78 -11.47 -7.12
C ARG A 32 -8.61 -10.74 -6.07
N GLY A 33 -8.03 -10.50 -4.89
CA GLY A 33 -8.65 -9.72 -3.83
C GLY A 33 -8.94 -8.28 -4.25
N ILE A 34 -7.98 -7.62 -4.92
CA ILE A 34 -8.15 -6.27 -5.48
C ILE A 34 -9.31 -6.23 -6.47
N LEU A 35 -9.30 -7.14 -7.47
CA LEU A 35 -10.35 -7.20 -8.50
C LEU A 35 -11.74 -7.45 -7.91
N GLY A 36 -11.83 -8.18 -6.79
CA GLY A 36 -13.08 -8.47 -6.12
C GLY A 36 -13.43 -7.54 -4.95
N GLY A 37 -12.58 -6.57 -4.60
CA GLY A 37 -12.79 -5.69 -3.45
C GLY A 37 -12.80 -6.39 -2.09
N PHE A 38 -12.04 -7.50 -1.93
CA PHE A 38 -12.05 -8.28 -0.70
C PHE A 38 -10.67 -8.70 -0.19
N ALA A 39 -10.55 -8.84 1.13
CA ALA A 39 -9.47 -9.55 1.80
C ALA A 39 -9.86 -11.00 2.09
N GLN A 40 -8.93 -11.91 1.84
CA GLN A 40 -8.98 -13.31 2.26
C GLN A 40 -7.59 -13.71 2.76
N LEU A 41 -7.47 -14.10 4.03
CA LEU A 41 -6.18 -14.34 4.70
C LEU A 41 -6.09 -15.76 5.28
N ASN A 42 -4.87 -16.21 5.57
CA ASN A 42 -4.57 -17.47 6.28
C ASN A 42 -5.40 -18.68 5.81
N HIS A 43 -5.38 -18.96 4.51
CA HIS A 43 -6.15 -20.06 3.89
C HIS A 43 -7.67 -19.93 4.02
N GLY A 44 -8.18 -18.70 4.15
CA GLY A 44 -9.62 -18.42 4.25
C GLY A 44 -10.19 -18.49 5.66
N LYS A 45 -9.35 -18.43 6.70
CA LYS A 45 -9.80 -18.44 8.10
C LYS A 45 -10.47 -17.12 8.49
N ALA A 46 -11.49 -17.19 9.36
CA ALA A 46 -12.20 -16.01 9.87
C ALA A 46 -11.36 -15.18 10.85
N ALA A 47 -10.58 -15.82 11.72
CA ALA A 47 -9.95 -15.16 12.86
C ALA A 47 -9.08 -13.93 12.52
N PRO A 48 -8.23 -13.93 11.47
CA PRO A 48 -7.50 -12.73 11.05
C PRO A 48 -8.43 -11.59 10.64
N LEU A 49 -9.48 -11.92 9.88
CA LEU A 49 -10.44 -10.94 9.39
C LEU A 49 -11.24 -10.32 10.54
N GLN A 50 -11.63 -11.11 11.53
CA GLN A 50 -12.41 -10.65 12.69
C GLN A 50 -11.65 -9.69 13.61
N ARG A 51 -10.30 -9.67 13.56
CA ARG A 51 -9.49 -8.75 14.37
C ARG A 51 -9.48 -7.32 13.84
N MET A 52 -9.81 -7.14 12.56
CA MET A 52 -9.84 -5.82 11.92
C MET A 52 -11.22 -5.18 12.13
N SER A 53 -11.30 -3.86 12.05
CA SER A 53 -12.56 -3.09 12.14
C SER A 53 -12.68 -2.12 10.98
N ARG A 54 -13.90 -1.66 10.67
CA ARG A 54 -14.12 -0.58 9.70
C ARG A 54 -13.21 0.60 10.02
N GLY A 55 -12.51 1.10 9.01
CA GLY A 55 -11.56 2.21 9.16
C GLY A 55 -10.12 1.79 9.48
N ASP A 56 -9.88 0.52 9.85
CA ASP A 56 -8.53 -0.04 9.90
C ASP A 56 -7.94 -0.12 8.50
N TRP A 57 -6.62 -0.28 8.42
CA TRP A 57 -5.89 -0.39 7.16
C TRP A 57 -5.18 -1.73 7.04
N LEU A 58 -5.16 -2.25 5.82
CA LEU A 58 -4.48 -3.49 5.46
C LEU A 58 -3.48 -3.22 4.35
N ILE A 59 -2.22 -3.56 4.60
CA ILE A 59 -1.16 -3.64 3.59
C ILE A 59 -0.87 -5.12 3.32
N TYR A 60 -0.79 -5.48 2.04
CA TYR A 60 -0.35 -6.80 1.64
C TYR A 60 1.16 -6.85 1.44
N TYR A 61 1.80 -7.80 2.10
CA TYR A 61 3.15 -8.25 1.79
C TYR A 61 3.09 -9.58 1.02
N SER A 62 3.75 -9.62 -0.13
CA SER A 62 3.83 -10.79 -0.98
C SER A 62 5.25 -11.37 -0.98
N PRO A 63 5.47 -12.51 -0.29
CA PRO A 63 6.78 -13.17 -0.29
C PRO A 63 7.11 -13.75 -1.66
N ARG A 64 6.10 -14.14 -2.43
CA ARG A 64 6.21 -14.75 -3.77
C ARG A 64 5.11 -14.26 -4.71
N THR A 65 5.35 -14.39 -6.01
CA THR A 65 4.35 -14.08 -7.05
C THR A 65 3.12 -14.99 -6.96
N ASP A 66 3.35 -16.28 -6.71
CA ASP A 66 2.34 -17.36 -6.68
C ASP A 66 2.55 -18.32 -5.52
N LEU A 67 1.50 -19.07 -5.19
CA LEU A 67 1.53 -20.09 -4.15
C LEU A 67 2.51 -21.22 -4.50
N ALA A 68 3.33 -21.63 -3.54
CA ALA A 68 4.30 -22.74 -3.58
C ALA A 68 5.39 -22.72 -4.67
N LYS A 69 5.11 -22.22 -5.88
CA LYS A 69 6.01 -22.27 -7.05
C LYS A 69 6.35 -20.90 -7.65
N GLY A 70 5.74 -19.81 -7.18
CA GLY A 70 6.05 -18.47 -7.69
C GLY A 70 7.46 -18.00 -7.34
N ALA A 71 8.04 -17.12 -8.16
CA ALA A 71 9.35 -16.54 -7.87
C ALA A 71 9.31 -15.72 -6.57
N PRO A 72 10.43 -15.61 -5.83
CA PRO A 72 10.55 -14.65 -4.73
C PRO A 72 10.19 -13.23 -5.19
N LEU A 73 9.28 -12.59 -4.45
CA LEU A 73 8.86 -11.22 -4.74
C LEU A 73 9.28 -10.26 -3.61
N GLN A 74 8.99 -10.64 -2.36
CA GLN A 74 9.34 -9.92 -1.14
C GLN A 74 9.03 -8.41 -1.22
N ALA A 75 7.78 -8.10 -1.54
CA ALA A 75 7.32 -6.73 -1.73
C ALA A 75 6.00 -6.46 -1.03
N PHE A 76 5.77 -5.22 -0.63
CA PHE A 76 4.44 -4.70 -0.36
C PHE A 76 3.75 -4.44 -1.69
N THR A 77 2.55 -5.01 -1.88
CA THR A 77 1.92 -5.12 -3.22
C THR A 77 0.54 -4.49 -3.32
N ALA A 78 -0.13 -4.26 -2.19
CA ALA A 78 -1.43 -3.61 -2.18
C ALA A 78 -1.70 -2.95 -0.84
N ILE A 79 -2.56 -1.95 -0.87
CA ILE A 79 -3.07 -1.27 0.32
C ILE A 79 -4.55 -0.95 0.15
N GLY A 80 -5.31 -1.09 1.23
CA GLY A 80 -6.70 -0.63 1.29
C GLY A 80 -7.19 -0.46 2.72
N GLN A 81 -8.32 0.23 2.84
CA GLN A 81 -9.01 0.42 4.11
C GLN A 81 -10.13 -0.62 4.26
N ILE A 82 -10.35 -1.11 5.48
CA ILE A 82 -11.47 -1.99 5.79
C ILE A 82 -12.77 -1.21 5.62
N ALA A 83 -13.61 -1.64 4.67
CA ALA A 83 -14.81 -0.90 4.26
C ALA A 83 -15.96 -1.01 5.28
N ASP A 84 -16.10 -2.16 5.93
CA ASP A 84 -17.19 -2.45 6.85
C ASP A 84 -16.81 -3.45 7.97
N ASN A 85 -17.77 -3.72 8.84
CA ASN A 85 -17.62 -4.66 9.95
C ASN A 85 -18.01 -6.11 9.60
N ASN A 86 -18.33 -6.39 8.34
CA ASN A 86 -18.89 -7.67 7.94
C ASN A 86 -17.80 -8.65 7.49
N VAL A 87 -17.73 -9.80 8.14
CA VAL A 87 -16.94 -10.96 7.69
C VAL A 87 -17.93 -12.01 7.21
N TYR A 88 -17.82 -12.42 5.95
CA TYR A 88 -18.77 -13.30 5.29
C TYR A 88 -18.08 -14.49 4.62
N THR A 89 -18.83 -15.56 4.41
CA THR A 89 -18.36 -16.74 3.67
C THR A 89 -18.56 -16.55 2.17
N TYR A 90 -17.69 -17.14 1.36
CA TYR A 90 -17.82 -17.16 -0.09
C TYR A 90 -17.53 -18.56 -0.62
N GLN A 91 -18.53 -19.23 -1.19
CA GLN A 91 -18.35 -20.57 -1.76
C GLN A 91 -17.47 -20.48 -3.02
N MET A 92 -16.25 -21.03 -2.96
CA MET A 92 -15.38 -21.14 -4.14
C MET A 92 -15.52 -22.50 -4.84
N SER A 93 -15.74 -23.57 -4.07
CA SER A 93 -16.04 -24.93 -4.52
C SER A 93 -16.81 -25.65 -3.43
N GLU A 94 -17.36 -26.85 -3.70
CA GLU A 94 -18.07 -27.66 -2.70
C GLU A 94 -17.27 -27.88 -1.40
N SER A 95 -15.95 -28.01 -1.50
CA SER A 95 -15.05 -28.28 -0.39
C SER A 95 -14.30 -27.05 0.15
N PHE A 96 -14.48 -25.87 -0.44
CA PHE A 96 -13.75 -24.66 -0.04
C PHE A 96 -14.64 -23.43 0.06
N VAL A 97 -14.88 -23.03 1.30
CA VAL A 97 -15.72 -21.89 1.70
C VAL A 97 -14.90 -20.92 2.56
N PRO A 98 -14.04 -20.10 1.96
CA PRO A 98 -13.27 -19.12 2.72
C PRO A 98 -14.14 -18.01 3.30
N PHE A 99 -13.63 -17.41 4.38
CA PHE A 99 -14.10 -16.12 4.86
C PHE A 99 -13.44 -14.97 4.10
N ARG A 100 -14.22 -13.91 3.86
CA ARG A 100 -13.84 -12.68 3.19
C ARG A 100 -14.33 -11.46 3.95
N ARG A 101 -13.70 -10.33 3.67
CA ARG A 101 -14.09 -9.02 4.18
C ARG A 101 -13.89 -7.96 3.11
N ASN A 102 -14.76 -6.96 3.06
CA ASN A 102 -14.69 -5.90 2.05
C ASN A 102 -13.57 -4.91 2.33
N ILE A 103 -12.84 -4.55 1.28
CA ILE A 103 -11.69 -3.63 1.31
C ILE A 103 -11.85 -2.59 0.22
N SER A 104 -11.71 -1.33 0.60
CA SER A 104 -11.57 -0.20 -0.32
C SER A 104 -10.08 -0.05 -0.67
N TYR A 105 -9.64 -0.69 -1.76
CA TYR A 105 -8.26 -0.60 -2.24
C TYR A 105 -7.98 0.75 -2.89
N ILE A 106 -6.75 1.23 -2.75
CA ILE A 106 -6.26 2.43 -3.43
C ILE A 106 -5.12 2.08 -4.40
N PRO A 107 -4.96 2.81 -5.52
CA PRO A 107 -3.83 2.62 -6.42
C PRO A 107 -2.49 2.85 -5.71
N CYS A 108 -1.53 1.96 -5.93
CA CYS A 108 -0.20 2.04 -5.34
C CYS A 108 0.85 1.36 -6.24
N ARG A 109 2.13 1.68 -6.03
CA ARG A 109 3.25 0.92 -6.60
C ARG A 109 3.70 -0.18 -5.64
N GLU A 110 4.28 -1.23 -6.20
CA GLU A 110 4.98 -2.24 -5.41
C GLU A 110 6.27 -1.65 -4.80
N VAL A 111 6.57 -2.04 -3.55
CA VAL A 111 7.79 -1.61 -2.84
C VAL A 111 8.50 -2.83 -2.26
N LYS A 112 9.78 -3.01 -2.55
CA LYS A 112 10.56 -4.12 -2.01
C LYS A 112 10.81 -3.89 -0.52
N ILE A 113 10.61 -4.92 0.30
CA ILE A 113 10.89 -4.80 1.73
C ILE A 113 12.37 -4.51 1.99
N ALA A 114 13.26 -4.98 1.11
CA ALA A 114 14.69 -4.72 1.14
C ALA A 114 15.02 -3.22 1.20
N ASP A 115 14.23 -2.38 0.53
CA ASP A 115 14.45 -0.93 0.48
C ASP A 115 14.07 -0.24 1.81
N LEU A 116 13.33 -0.94 2.68
CA LEU A 116 12.76 -0.40 3.91
C LEU A 116 13.27 -1.10 5.19
N LEU A 117 14.14 -2.12 5.08
CA LEU A 117 14.54 -2.95 6.23
C LEU A 117 15.10 -2.13 7.41
N ASP A 118 15.90 -1.12 7.11
CA ASP A 118 16.51 -0.25 8.13
C ASP A 118 15.59 0.90 8.55
N GLN A 119 14.40 1.02 7.96
CA GLN A 119 13.47 2.11 8.23
C GLN A 119 12.31 1.67 9.13
N LEU A 120 11.89 0.40 9.07
CA LEU A 120 10.71 -0.07 9.81
C LEU A 120 11.07 -0.59 11.20
N SER A 121 10.29 -0.24 12.21
CA SER A 121 10.41 -0.76 13.58
C SER A 121 10.29 -2.29 13.64
N ILE A 122 9.47 -2.89 12.77
CA ILE A 122 9.33 -4.36 12.66
C ILE A 122 10.55 -5.08 12.09
N THR A 123 11.50 -4.38 11.48
CA THR A 123 12.67 -5.00 10.81
C THR A 123 14.03 -4.45 11.25
N ARG A 124 14.14 -3.16 11.58
CA ARG A 124 15.40 -2.47 11.88
C ARG A 124 16.14 -3.13 13.03
N GLY A 125 17.41 -3.48 12.80
CA GLY A 125 18.27 -4.12 13.81
C GLY A 125 17.87 -5.55 14.18
N ASN A 126 16.89 -6.16 13.51
CA ASN A 126 16.42 -7.51 13.79
C ASN A 126 16.78 -8.48 12.65
N PRO A 127 17.84 -9.31 12.78
CA PRO A 127 18.21 -10.28 11.74
C PRO A 127 17.13 -11.35 11.51
N ASN A 128 16.20 -11.53 12.45
CA ASN A 128 15.11 -12.51 12.39
C ASN A 128 13.76 -11.88 12.04
N TRP A 129 13.75 -10.67 11.46
CA TRP A 129 12.51 -9.93 11.13
C TRP A 129 11.49 -10.76 10.34
N GLY A 130 11.94 -11.70 9.51
CA GLY A 130 11.07 -12.56 8.71
C GLY A 130 10.19 -13.50 9.52
N TYR A 131 10.45 -13.67 10.83
CA TYR A 131 9.67 -14.53 11.70
C TYR A 131 8.21 -14.05 11.85
N SER A 132 7.99 -12.75 12.04
CA SER A 132 6.63 -12.17 12.16
C SER A 132 5.77 -12.42 10.90
N PHE A 133 6.40 -12.43 9.72
CA PHE A 133 5.73 -12.69 8.45
C PHE A 133 5.25 -14.14 8.30
N ARG A 134 5.72 -15.08 9.12
CA ARG A 134 5.27 -16.47 9.10
C ARG A 134 3.86 -16.64 9.67
N TYR A 135 3.36 -15.69 10.44
CA TYR A 135 2.01 -15.74 11.02
C TYR A 135 0.89 -15.49 10.02
N GLY A 136 1.22 -15.03 8.81
CA GLY A 136 0.23 -14.79 7.76
C GLY A 136 -0.57 -13.48 7.92
N HIS A 137 -0.68 -12.96 9.15
CA HIS A 137 -1.36 -11.72 9.49
C HIS A 137 -0.89 -11.20 10.84
N PHE A 138 -0.53 -9.92 10.93
CA PHE A 138 -0.13 -9.27 12.18
C PHE A 138 -0.35 -7.76 12.13
N GLU A 139 -0.35 -7.14 13.30
CA GLU A 139 -0.53 -5.69 13.46
C GLU A 139 0.83 -4.98 13.46
N ILE A 140 0.86 -3.74 12.96
CA ILE A 140 2.02 -2.85 12.96
C ILE A 140 1.69 -1.50 13.57
N GLY A 141 2.73 -0.77 14.00
CA GLY A 141 2.59 0.60 14.48
C GLY A 141 2.30 1.59 13.35
N ARG A 142 1.79 2.77 13.73
CA ARG A 142 1.48 3.87 12.80
C ARG A 142 2.71 4.34 12.03
N GLU A 143 3.89 4.42 12.65
CA GLU A 143 5.13 4.86 12.01
C GLU A 143 5.53 3.95 10.83
N ASP A 144 5.47 2.63 11.04
CA ASP A 144 5.76 1.65 9.98
C ASP A 144 4.73 1.73 8.86
N PHE A 145 3.45 1.87 9.21
CA PHE A 145 2.40 2.08 8.23
C PHE A 145 2.69 3.32 7.36
N LEU A 146 2.97 4.46 7.98
CA LEU A 146 3.26 5.71 7.25
C LEU A 146 4.51 5.58 6.36
N THR A 147 5.56 4.92 6.84
CA THR A 147 6.79 4.68 6.06
C THR A 147 6.54 3.82 4.82
N ILE A 148 5.82 2.70 4.99
CA ILE A 148 5.48 1.80 3.88
C ILE A 148 4.57 2.51 2.89
N THR A 149 3.50 3.16 3.38
CA THR A 149 2.52 3.84 2.52
C THR A 149 3.09 5.03 1.78
N GLY A 150 3.93 5.85 2.41
CA GLY A 150 4.63 6.95 1.74
C GLY A 150 5.46 6.44 0.55
N SER A 151 6.14 5.31 0.73
CA SER A 151 6.85 4.64 -0.36
C SER A 151 5.90 4.10 -1.42
N MET A 152 4.80 3.45 -1.05
CA MET A 152 3.83 2.85 -2.00
C MET A 152 2.99 3.87 -2.78
N LEU A 153 2.72 5.05 -2.21
CA LEU A 153 1.86 6.07 -2.80
C LEU A 153 2.65 7.21 -3.45
N GLY A 154 3.97 7.27 -3.22
CA GLY A 154 4.85 8.24 -3.85
C GLY A 154 4.76 9.63 -3.22
N THR A 155 4.57 9.71 -1.91
CA THR A 155 4.58 10.99 -1.19
C THR A 155 5.98 11.60 -1.30
N THR A 156 6.13 12.49 -2.27
CA THR A 156 7.35 13.25 -2.51
C THR A 156 7.31 14.47 -1.60
N GLU A 157 7.62 14.32 -0.31
CA GLU A 157 8.16 15.45 0.44
C GLU A 157 9.65 15.55 0.10
N GLY A 158 9.96 16.27 -0.98
CA GLY A 158 11.35 16.49 -1.37
C GLY A 158 11.60 16.53 -2.87
N LEU A 159 11.09 17.57 -3.55
CA LEU A 159 11.70 18.07 -4.79
C LEU A 159 11.64 19.59 -4.80
N GLN A 160 12.68 20.15 -4.16
CA GLN A 160 13.42 21.37 -4.49
C GLN A 160 12.64 22.63 -4.94
N LEU A 161 12.78 23.67 -4.13
CA LEU A 161 12.77 25.08 -4.54
C LEU A 161 13.61 25.25 -5.83
N SER A 162 12.96 25.49 -6.97
CA SER A 162 13.64 26.15 -8.08
C SER A 162 13.63 27.65 -7.79
N SER A 163 14.78 28.17 -7.37
CA SER A 163 15.06 29.59 -7.34
C SER A 163 14.68 30.23 -8.68
N ALA A 164 13.63 31.05 -8.65
CA ALA A 164 13.49 32.11 -9.62
C ALA A 164 14.73 33.01 -9.51
N SER A 165 15.22 33.48 -10.66
CA SER A 165 16.27 34.50 -10.84
C SER A 165 17.68 33.97 -11.09
N MET A 166 17.97 33.64 -12.33
CA MET A 166 19.20 34.10 -12.99
C MET A 166 19.10 33.85 -14.49
N PHE A 167 18.71 34.87 -15.25
CA PHE A 167 19.41 35.31 -16.46
C PHE A 167 18.72 36.58 -16.94
N GLY A 168 19.23 37.72 -16.47
CA GLY A 168 19.07 38.96 -17.18
C GLY A 168 19.97 38.94 -18.41
N ILE A 169 19.39 39.13 -19.59
CA ILE A 169 20.11 39.64 -20.76
C ILE A 169 19.23 40.70 -21.42
N LYS A 170 19.56 41.94 -21.07
CA LYS A 170 19.61 43.19 -21.85
C LYS A 170 18.61 43.43 -22.99
N GLU A 171 17.93 44.58 -22.87
CA GLU A 171 17.35 45.36 -23.97
C GLU A 171 18.30 45.52 -25.17
N THR A 172 17.74 45.60 -26.38
CA THR A 172 18.12 46.62 -27.37
C THR A 172 16.94 46.87 -28.32
N VAL A 173 16.52 48.13 -28.39
CA VAL A 173 15.60 48.71 -29.37
C VAL A 173 16.43 49.15 -30.60
N SER A 174 15.99 48.88 -31.83
CA SER A 174 16.28 49.72 -33.02
C SER A 174 15.55 49.23 -34.29
N SER A 175 14.52 49.98 -34.69
CA SER A 175 14.21 50.53 -36.02
C SER A 175 14.49 49.81 -37.35
N ILE A 176 13.42 49.73 -38.19
CA ILE A 176 13.28 50.20 -39.60
C ILE A 176 14.16 49.46 -40.68
N GLN A 177 13.70 48.92 -41.83
CA GLN A 177 12.95 49.49 -42.98
C GLN A 177 12.60 48.43 -44.08
N GLN A 178 11.53 48.69 -44.87
CA GLN A 178 11.26 48.29 -46.30
C GLN A 178 11.08 46.79 -46.64
N TYR A 179 10.07 46.34 -47.39
CA TYR A 179 9.26 46.87 -48.51
C TYR A 179 7.76 46.64 -48.31
#